data_AF-A0A6L8B9G1-F1
#
_entry.id   AF-A0A6L8B9G1-F1
#
_cell.length_a   1.000
_cell.length_b   1.000
_cell.length_c   1.000
_cell.angle_alpha   90.00
_cell.angle_beta   90.00
_cell.angle_gamma   90.00
#
_symmetry.space_group_name_H-M   'P 1'
#
loop_
_entity.id
_entity.type
_entity.pdbx_description
1 polymer ?
#
loop_
_entity_poly.entity_id
_entity_poly.type
_entity_poly.pdbx_seq_one_letter_code
_entity_poly.pdbx_strand_id
1 'polypeptide(L)' 'MEKKGWKVGTVTEFLDLAVEESAYIEMTLALSEKPKERKQRKKLTQAQLATEIESSQSRVAK' A
#
# COMPACT_ATOMS: atom_id res chain seq x y z
N MET A 1 27.66 -5.88 9.89
CA MET A 1 26.87 -5.85 8.64
C MET A 1 27.51 -4.88 7.66
N GLU A 2 27.61 -3.59 7.98
CA GLU A 2 28.27 -2.60 7.09
C GLU A 2 29.77 -2.85 6.85
N LYS A 3 30.51 -3.29 7.88
CA LYS A 3 31.92 -3.69 7.74
C LYS A 3 32.17 -4.93 6.84
N LYS A 4 31.11 -5.59 6.35
CA LYS A 4 31.19 -6.72 5.40
C LYS A 4 30.72 -6.33 3.98
N GLY A 5 30.59 -5.03 3.67
CA GLY A 5 30.19 -4.54 2.34
C GLY A 5 28.68 -4.42 2.11
N TRP A 6 27.85 -4.63 3.13
CA TRP A 6 26.40 -4.46 3.04
C TRP A 6 26.01 -3.03 3.35
N LYS A 7 25.26 -2.36 2.46
CA LYS A 7 24.75 -1.01 2.71
C LYS A 7 23.37 -1.09 3.37
N VAL A 8 23.17 -0.33 4.45
CA VAL A 8 21.83 -0.01 4.96
C VAL A 8 21.33 1.22 4.21
N GLY A 9 20.10 1.17 3.71
CA GLY A 9 19.52 2.25 2.94
C GLY A 9 18.00 2.20 2.99
N THR A 10 17.38 3.27 2.49
CA THR A 10 15.93 3.41 2.42
C THR A 10 15.36 2.72 1.18
N VAL A 11 14.04 2.51 1.15
CA VAL A 11 13.34 1.99 -0.03
C VAL A 11 13.48 2.94 -1.22
N THR A 12 13.42 4.26 -0.97
CA THR A 12 13.64 5.31 -1.98
C THR A 12 15.01 5.18 -2.62
N GLU A 13 16.07 4.98 -1.83
CA GLU A 13 17.43 4.78 -2.35
C GLU A 13 17.58 3.45 -3.10
N PHE A 14 16.90 2.40 -2.65
CA PHE A 14 16.98 1.08 -3.29
C PHE A 14 16.27 1.05 -4.65
N LEU A 15 15.14 1.75 -4.76
CA LEU A 15 14.31 1.80 -5.97
C LEU A 15 14.59 3.02 -6.86
N ASP A 16 15.50 3.91 -6.45
CA ASP A 16 15.83 5.16 -7.13
C ASP A 16 14.60 6.03 -7.42
N LEU A 17 13.72 6.16 -6.42
CA LEU A 17 12.45 6.87 -6.59
C LEU A 17 12.65 8.38 -6.60
N ALA A 18 11.98 9.06 -7.52
CA ALA A 18 11.78 10.50 -7.45
C ALA A 18 10.94 10.88 -6.21
N VAL A 19 11.01 12.15 -5.83
CA VAL A 19 10.25 12.68 -4.68
C VAL A 19 8.75 12.53 -4.92
N GLU A 20 8.32 12.78 -6.15
CA GLU A 20 6.93 12.68 -6.59
C GLU A 20 6.42 11.23 -6.55
N GLU A 21 7.26 10.27 -6.93
CA GLU A 21 6.93 8.84 -6.90
C GLU A 21 6.80 8.34 -5.47
N SER A 22 7.73 8.74 -4.59
CA SER A 22 7.66 8.42 -3.16
C SER A 22 6.39 9.01 -2.53
N ALA A 23 6.06 10.26 -2.83
CA ALA A 23 4.85 10.91 -2.34
C ALA A 23 3.57 10.22 -2.84
N TYR A 24 3.55 9.78 -4.11
CA TYR A 24 2.43 9.04 -4.69
C TYR A 24 2.21 7.68 -4.01
N ILE A 25 3.29 6.96 -3.72
CA ILE A 25 3.24 5.68 -3.00
C ILE A 25 2.70 5.88 -1.59
N GLU A 26 3.24 6.85 -0.84
CA GLU A 26 2.79 7.16 0.53
C GLU A 26 1.31 7.58 0.56
N MET A 27 0.87 8.40 -0.39
CA MET A 27 -0.54 8.76 -0.53
C MET A 27 -1.41 7.53 -0.77
N THR A 28 -1.00 6.64 -1.67
CA THR A 28 -1.75 5.41 -1.98
C THR A 28 -1.80 4.49 -0.78
N LEU A 29 -0.70 4.37 -0.04
CA LEU A 29 -0.62 3.56 1.17
C LEU A 29 -1.59 4.10 2.23
N ALA A 30 -1.57 5.40 2.52
CA ALA A 30 -2.46 6.04 3.48
C ALA A 30 -3.95 5.85 3.12
N LEU A 31 -4.29 5.97 1.84
CA LEU A 31 -5.66 5.75 1.36
C LEU A 31 -6.10 4.29 1.48
N SER A 32 -5.18 3.34 1.37
CA SER A 32 -5.48 1.90 1.46
C SER A 32 -5.84 1.43 2.87
N GLU A 33 -5.46 2.19 3.91
CA GLU A 33 -5.62 1.78 5.31
C GLU A 33 -7.09 1.67 5.72
N LYS A 34 -7.93 2.67 5.39
CA LYS A 34 -9.33 2.70 5.81
C LYS A 34 -10.19 1.57 5.22
N PRO A 35 -10.12 1.28 3.91
CA PRO A 35 -10.78 0.10 3.35
C PRO A 35 -10.30 -1.21 3.99
N LYS A 36 -8.98 -1.34 4.25
CA LYS A 36 -8.38 -2.52 4.89
C LYS A 36 -8.89 -2.72 6.32
N GLU A 37 -8.90 -1.67 7.14
CA GLU A 37 -9.46 -1.68 8.49
C GLU A 37 -10.93 -2.10 8.47
N ARG A 38 -11.74 -1.51 7.58
CA ARG A 38 -13.18 -1.81 7.47
C ARG A 38 -13.40 -3.28 7.11
N LYS A 39 -12.67 -3.80 6.11
CA LYS A 39 -12.72 -5.21 5.70
C LYS A 39 -12.40 -6.14 6.87
N GLN A 40 -11.32 -5.88 7.61
CA GLN A 40 -10.88 -6.73 8.73
C GLN A 40 -11.89 -6.71 9.87
N ARG A 41 -12.35 -5.53 10.29
CA ARG A 41 -13.34 -5.37 11.37
C ARG A 41 -14.64 -6.09 11.08
N LYS A 42 -15.08 -6.09 9.82
CA LYS A 42 -16.33 -6.71 9.38
C LYS A 42 -16.16 -8.12 8.81
N LYS A 43 -14.94 -8.67 8.80
CA LYS A 43 -14.59 -9.97 8.22
C LYS A 43 -15.08 -10.15 6.78
N LEU A 44 -14.96 -9.11 5.96
CA LEU A 44 -15.44 -9.09 4.57
C LEU A 44 -14.43 -9.71 3.60
N THR A 45 -14.94 -10.35 2.55
CA THR A 45 -14.15 -10.65 1.35
C THR A 45 -13.89 -9.37 0.55
N GLN A 46 -12.96 -9.42 -0.42
CA GLN A 46 -12.72 -8.28 -1.32
C GLN A 46 -13.98 -7.92 -2.13
N ALA A 47 -14.74 -8.92 -2.60
CA ALA A 47 -15.97 -8.70 -3.34
C ALA A 47 -17.04 -8.02 -2.47
N GLN A 48 -17.20 -8.46 -1.23
CA GLN A 48 -18.16 -7.86 -0.28
C GLN A 48 -17.80 -6.40 0.06
N LEU A 49 -16.51 -6.12 0.31
CA LEU A 49 -16.07 -4.74 0.53
C LEU A 49 -16.34 -3.87 -0.70
N ALA A 50 -16.07 -4.38 -1.91
CA ALA A 50 -16.26 -3.65 -3.14
C ALA A 50 -17.73 -3.25 -3.37
N THR A 51 -18.67 -4.17 -3.12
CA THR A 51 -20.10 -3.85 -3.11
C THR A 51 -20.46 -2.78 -2.07
N GLU A 52 -19.89 -2.86 -0.86
CA GLU A 52 -20.19 -1.91 0.23
C GLU A 52 -19.72 -0.47 -0.05
N ILE A 53 -18.68 -0.31 -0.87
CA ILE A 53 -18.10 0.99 -1.23
C ILE A 53 -18.40 1.40 -2.69
N GLU A 54 -19.35 0.72 -3.33
CA GLU A 54 -19.78 1.01 -4.72
C GLU A 54 -18.61 0.98 -5.73
N SER A 55 -17.70 0.02 -5.56
CA SER A 55 -16.53 -0.18 -6.38
C SER A 55 -16.52 -1.57 -7.04
N SER A 56 -15.72 -1.74 -8.08
CA SER A 56 -15.39 -3.07 -8.59
C SER A 56 -14.46 -3.81 -7.62
N GLN A 57 -14.58 -5.15 -7.56
CA GLN A 57 -13.66 -5.98 -6.77
C GLN A 57 -12.21 -5.84 -7.25
N SER A 58 -11.98 -5.71 -8.55
CA SER A 58 -10.64 -5.50 -9.11
C SER A 58 -9.99 -4.20 -8.65
N ARG A 59 -10.75 -3.12 -8.47
CA ARG A 59 -10.25 -1.83 -7.97
C ARG A 59 -9.89 -1.89 -6.48
N VAL A 60 -10.57 -2.75 -5.71
CA VAL A 60 -10.29 -2.98 -4.28
C VAL A 60 -9.14 -3.98 -4.08
N ALA A 61 -8.81 -4.78 -5.08
CA ALA A 61 -7.79 -5.81 -5.03
C ALA A 61 -6.40 -5.36 -5.52
N LYS A 62 -6.35 -4.30 -6.36
CA LYS A 62 -5.12 -3.61 -6.74
C LYS A 62 -4.59 -2.81 -5.57
#